data_AF-A0A7C1XY53-F1
#
_entry.id   AF-A0A7C1XY53-F1
#
_cell.length_a   1.000
_cell.length_b   1.000
_cell.length_c   1.000
_cell.angle_alpha   90.00
_cell.angle_beta   90.00
_cell.angle_gamma   90.00
#
_symmetry.space_group_name_H-M   'P 1'
#
loop_
_entity.id
_entity.type
_entity.pdbx_description
1 polymer ?
#
loop_
_entity_poly.entity_id
_entity_poly.type
_entity_poly.pdbx_seq_one_letter_code
_entity_poly.pdbx_strand_id
1 'polypeptide(L)' 'MKKIVLASGNPGKVREINELLAGHDIEVVPQSEFGVPEAEETGLTFVENAILKARNAAR' A
#
# COMPACT_ATOMS: atom_id res chain seq x y z
N MET A 1 -4.61 4.60 -16.93
CA MET A 1 -4.41 4.74 -15.48
C MET A 1 -4.26 3.40 -14.81
N LYS A 2 -3.03 3.10 -14.37
CA LYS A 2 -2.70 1.88 -13.62
C LYS A 2 -2.98 2.13 -12.13
N LYS A 3 -3.83 1.30 -11.52
CA LYS A 3 -4.09 1.35 -10.08
C LYS A 3 -3.06 0.53 -9.32
N ILE A 4 -2.51 1.10 -8.25
CA ILE A 4 -1.59 0.42 -7.33
C ILE A 4 -2.19 0.49 -5.93
N VAL A 5 -2.35 -0.66 -5.29
CA VAL A 5 -2.83 -0.72 -3.90
C VAL A 5 -1.68 -0.39 -2.96
N LEU A 6 -1.90 0.56 -2.05
CA LEU A 6 -1.01 0.84 -0.94
C LEU A 6 -1.43 0.00 0.28
N ALA A 7 -0.53 -0.88 0.71
CA ALA A 7 -0.72 -1.76 1.86
C ALA A 7 -0.55 -1.01 3.20
N SER A 8 -1.38 0.01 3.43
CA SER A 8 -1.36 0.88 4.60
C SER A 8 -2.76 1.42 4.86
N GLY A 9 -3.21 1.37 6.12
CA GLY A 9 -4.43 2.04 6.57
C GLY A 9 -4.28 3.56 6.81
N ASN A 10 -3.06 4.11 6.72
CA ASN A 10 -2.81 5.53 6.96
C ASN A 10 -3.19 6.40 5.74
N PRO A 11 -4.23 7.27 5.83
CA PRO A 11 -4.66 8.11 4.71
C PRO A 11 -3.63 9.18 4.31
N GLY A 12 -2.79 9.65 5.26
CA GLY A 12 -1.71 10.59 4.98
C GLY A 12 -0.69 10.02 3.99
N LYS A 13 -0.32 8.75 4.16
CA LYS A 13 0.61 8.07 3.24
C LYS A 13 0.06 7.92 1.82
N VAL A 14 -1.24 7.65 1.69
CA VAL A 14 -1.89 7.55 0.37
C VAL A 14 -1.80 8.91 -0.34
N ARG A 15 -2.10 9.99 0.38
CA ARG A 15 -2.00 11.35 -0.16
C ARG A 15 -0.57 11.69 -0.56
N GLU A 16 0.40 11.49 0.33
CA GLU A 16 1.82 11.78 0.07
C GLU A 16 2.34 11.02 -1.15
N ILE A 17 2.01 9.72 -1.29
CA ILE A 17 2.49 8.93 -2.44
C ILE A 17 1.77 9.33 -3.74
N ASN A 18 0.48 9.64 -3.70
CA ASN A 18 -0.20 10.18 -4.90
C ASN A 18 0.40 11.51 -5.33
N GLU A 19 0.76 12.40 -4.40
CA GLU A 19 1.47 13.65 -4.71
C GLU A 19 2.86 13.37 -5.31
N LEU A 20 3.61 12.40 -4.79
CA LEU A 20 4.92 12.00 -5.32
C LEU A 20 4.85 11.38 -6.72
N LEU A 21 3.77 10.67 -7.04
CA LEU A 21 3.55 10.04 -8.35
C LEU A 21 2.70 10.89 -9.30
N ALA A 22 2.38 12.13 -8.92
CA ALA A 22 1.62 13.03 -9.75
C ALA A 22 2.30 13.23 -11.12
N GLY A 23 1.51 13.15 -12.20
CA GLY A 23 2.01 13.25 -13.58
C GLY A 23 2.41 11.91 -14.21
N HIS A 24 2.46 10.83 -13.43
CA HIS A 24 2.46 9.47 -13.97
C HIS A 24 1.02 8.99 -14.17
N ASP A 25 0.78 8.06 -15.12
CA ASP A 25 -0.52 7.40 -15.32
C ASP A 25 -0.78 6.33 -14.25
N ILE A 26 -0.55 6.68 -12.98
CA ILE A 26 -0.63 5.81 -11.80
C ILE A 26 -1.55 6.46 -10.77
N GLU A 27 -2.46 5.67 -10.22
CA GLU A 27 -3.33 6.05 -9.11
C GLU A 27 -3.05 5.13 -7.93
N VAL A 28 -2.77 5.70 -6.75
CA VAL A 28 -2.53 4.92 -5.52
C VAL A 28 -3.79 4.89 -4.67
N VAL A 29 -4.29 3.68 -4.41
CA VAL A 29 -5.53 3.42 -3.68
C VAL A 29 -5.24 2.69 -2.36
N PRO A 30 -5.90 3.01 -1.24
CA PRO A 30 -5.69 2.30 0.02
C PRO A 30 -6.25 0.88 -0.01
N GLN A 31 -5.57 -0.05 0.68
CA GLN A 31 -6.06 -1.44 0.81
C GLN A 31 -7.46 -1.55 1.48
N SER A 32 -7.84 -0.56 2.28
CA SER A 32 -9.14 -0.52 2.97
C SER A 32 -10.33 -0.43 2.01
N GLU A 33 -10.15 0.14 0.81
CA GLU A 33 -11.21 0.17 -0.22
C GLU A 33 -11.61 -1.23 -0.71
N PHE A 34 -10.71 -2.21 -0.55
CA PHE A 34 -10.91 -3.58 -0.98
C PHE A 34 -11.29 -4.50 0.19
N GLY A 35 -11.50 -3.96 1.39
CA GLY A 35 -11.78 -4.75 2.60
C GLY A 35 -10.63 -5.68 3.01
N VAL A 36 -9.41 -5.40 2.55
CA VAL A 36 -8.24 -6.22 2.89
C VAL A 36 -7.80 -5.90 4.33
N PRO A 37 -7.76 -6.89 5.23
CA PRO A 37 -7.28 -6.69 6.60
C PRO A 37 -5.78 -6.40 6.63
N GLU A 38 -5.30 -5.76 7.69
CA GLU A 38 -3.87 -5.56 7.88
C GLU A 38 -3.13 -6.89 8.01
N ALA A 39 -1.97 -6.97 7.37
CA ALA A 39 -1.12 -8.15 7.45
C ALA A 39 -0.40 -8.20 8.80
N GLU A 40 -0.21 -9.40 9.32
CA GLU A 40 0.65 -9.61 10.48
C GLU A 40 2.11 -9.32 10.12
N GLU A 41 2.76 -8.47 10.91
CA GLU A 41 4.17 -8.09 10.74
C GLU A 41 5.07 -9.03 11.56
N THR A 42 5.24 -10.26 11.07
CA THR A 42 6.03 -11.30 11.74
C THR A 42 7.50 -11.33 11.35
N GLY A 43 7.92 -10.48 10.41
CA GLY A 43 9.30 -10.34 9.99
C GLY A 43 10.16 -9.67 11.05
N LEU A 44 11.46 -9.99 11.03
CA LEU A 44 12.44 -9.45 11.98
C LEU A 44 13.06 -8.13 11.49
N THR A 45 12.79 -7.77 10.24
CA THR A 45 13.32 -6.57 9.59
C THR A 45 12.21 -5.74 8.95
N PHE A 46 12.48 -4.45 8.75
CA PHE A 46 11.55 -3.55 8.06
C PHE A 46 11.23 -4.01 6.63
N VAL A 47 12.23 -4.54 5.91
CA VAL A 47 12.04 -5.01 4.53
C VAL A 47 11.14 -6.24 4.48
N GLU A 48 11.28 -7.18 5.42
CA GLU A 48 10.40 -8.35 5.51
C GLU A 48 8.94 -7.93 5.76
N ASN A 49 8.71 -7.03 6.72
CA ASN A 49 7.37 -6.55 7.03
C ASN A 49 6.75 -5.73 5.89
N ALA A 50 7.55 -4.93 5.17
CA ALA A 50 7.09 -4.24 3.96
C ALA A 50 6.64 -5.23 2.87
N ILE A 51 7.41 -6.31 2.65
CA ILE A 51 7.08 -7.35 1.67
C ILE A 51 5.83 -8.14 2.10
N LEU A 52 5.70 -8.48 3.39
CA LEU A 52 4.52 -9.19 3.92
C LEU A 52 3.24 -8.38 3.67
N LYS A 53 3.25 -7.09 4.02
CA LYS A 53 2.13 -6.18 3.78
C LYS A 53 1.79 -6.05 2.31
N ALA A 54 2.79 -5.81 1.45
CA ALA A 54 2.58 -5.69 0.01
C ALA A 54 2.00 -6.98 -0.60
N ARG A 55 2.48 -8.15 -0.17
CA ARG A 55 1.97 -9.45 -0.64
C ARG A 55 0.53 -9.68 -0.20
N ASN A 56 0.18 -9.33 1.04
CA ASN A 56 -1.19 -9.47 1.54
C ASN A 56 -2.17 -8.62 0.73
N ALA A 57 -1.81 -7.37 0.43
CA ALA A 57 -2.66 -6.46 -0.35
C ALA A 57 -2.78 -6.83 -1.85
N ALA A 58 -1.89 -7.69 -2.37
CA ALA A 58 -1.86 -8.07 -3.78
C ALA A 58 -2.48 -9.45 -4.08
N ARG A 59 -2.92 -10.18 -3.05
CA ARG A 59 -3.62 -11.47 -3.19
C ARG A 59 -5.10 -11.26 -3.43
#